data_AF-A0A9E0LP36-F1
#
_entry.id   AF-A0A9E0LP36-F1
#
_cell.length_a   1.000
_cell.length_b   1.000
_cell.length_c   1.000
_cell.angle_alpha   90.00
_cell.angle_beta   90.00
_cell.angle_gamma   90.00
#
_symmetry.space_group_name_H-M   'P 1'
#
loop_
_entity.id
_entity.type
_entity.pdbx_description
1 polymer ?
#
loop_
_entity_poly.entity_id
_entity_poly.type
_entity_poly.pdbx_seq_one_letter_code
_entity_poly.pdbx_strand_id
1 'polypeptide(L)'
;MPEQAFRLVRIALAVFLAFAIATQTVAAKCVSLDFQNPNRNLDKVLKPYHKKMRERIEAEWLLIDPHCGQTIQVEFLVLSHGKIVIPKAEEYAVSEDEDYDLRLLPVTALRAINYLPELPTGQDDLAVTGEFISLPPPHQANNQNSNDQNGNGQKSDGQTRRRIKSTLLILAALAAAGGMIVGLVALNNSMNSSSSGNTNPDIEWVNYPHRRAIDGAWVQGYWRTKANGTLIDNFSTQGNINPFTGKPGWVRMP
;
A
#
# COMPACT_ATOMS: atom_id res chain seq x y z
N MET A 1 -34.83 15.50 -24.20
CA MET A 1 -33.65 16.06 -23.51
C MET A 1 -32.78 15.08 -22.68
N PRO A 2 -33.01 13.74 -22.57
CA PRO A 2 -32.16 12.89 -21.72
C PRO A 2 -30.80 12.50 -22.32
N GLU A 3 -30.63 12.56 -23.65
CA GLU A 3 -29.44 12.00 -24.31
C GLU A 3 -28.15 12.81 -24.04
N GLN A 4 -28.24 14.13 -23.88
CA GLN A 4 -27.08 14.96 -23.58
C GLN A 4 -26.55 14.75 -22.15
N ALA A 5 -27.43 14.48 -21.18
CA ALA A 5 -27.03 14.18 -19.81
C ALA A 5 -26.23 12.85 -19.73
N PHE A 6 -26.66 11.81 -20.46
CA PHE A 6 -25.93 10.54 -20.51
C PHE A 6 -24.54 10.65 -21.16
N ARG A 7 -24.38 11.52 -22.18
CA ARG A 7 -23.06 11.76 -22.80
C ARG A 7 -22.10 12.44 -21.82
N LEU A 8 -22.56 13.43 -21.08
CA LEU A 8 -21.74 14.13 -20.08
C LEU A 8 -21.33 13.21 -18.92
N VAL A 9 -22.23 12.35 -18.42
CA VAL A 9 -21.91 11.38 -17.36
C VAL A 9 -20.85 10.37 -17.82
N ARG A 10 -20.94 9.87 -19.06
CA ARG A 10 -19.94 8.93 -19.60
C ARG A 10 -18.56 9.57 -19.76
N ILE A 11 -18.50 10.82 -20.23
CA ILE A 11 -17.25 11.57 -20.36
C ILE A 11 -16.65 11.82 -18.96
N ALA A 12 -17.46 12.26 -17.99
CA ALA A 12 -17.00 12.48 -16.63
C ALA A 12 -16.47 11.19 -15.97
N LEU A 13 -17.15 10.06 -16.16
CA LEU A 13 -16.70 8.76 -15.65
C LEU A 13 -15.38 8.32 -16.30
N ALA A 14 -15.24 8.50 -17.61
CA ALA A 14 -14.00 8.17 -18.34
C ALA A 14 -12.81 9.04 -17.89
N VAL A 15 -13.04 10.33 -17.66
CA VAL A 15 -12.02 11.26 -17.14
C VAL A 15 -11.66 10.91 -15.69
N PHE A 16 -12.64 10.58 -14.85
CA PHE A 16 -12.39 10.19 -13.47
C PHE A 16 -11.62 8.87 -13.38
N LEU A 17 -11.94 7.90 -14.24
CA LEU A 17 -11.22 6.64 -14.34
C LEU A 17 -9.79 6.85 -14.84
N ALA A 18 -9.60 7.67 -15.88
CA ALA A 18 -8.28 8.01 -16.40
C ALA A 18 -7.43 8.77 -15.35
N PHE A 19 -8.05 9.67 -14.57
CA PHE A 19 -7.37 10.42 -13.53
C PHE A 19 -7.04 9.54 -12.31
N ALA A 20 -7.93 8.64 -11.90
CA ALA A 20 -7.66 7.67 -10.84
C ALA A 20 -6.51 6.71 -11.22
N ILE A 21 -6.39 6.36 -12.50
CA ILE A 21 -5.25 5.60 -13.03
C ILE A 21 -3.97 6.47 -13.05
N ALA A 22 -4.07 7.75 -13.42
CA ALA A 22 -2.93 8.66 -13.52
C ALA A 22 -2.41 9.18 -12.17
N THR A 23 -3.24 9.19 -11.12
CA THR A 23 -2.82 9.54 -9.75
C THR A 23 -2.28 8.35 -8.96
N GLN A 24 -1.92 7.24 -9.63
CA GLN A 24 -0.89 6.35 -9.09
C GLN A 24 0.44 7.13 -9.08
N THR A 25 0.49 7.98 -8.05
CA THR A 25 1.64 8.47 -7.32
C THR A 25 2.86 7.60 -7.54
N VAL A 26 3.98 8.28 -7.69
CA VAL A 26 5.35 7.77 -7.79
C VAL A 26 5.57 6.70 -6.71
N ALA A 27 5.10 5.48 -6.97
CA ALA A 27 5.29 4.35 -6.09
C ALA A 27 6.81 4.16 -6.06
N ALA A 28 7.38 4.25 -4.86
CA ALA A 28 8.76 3.84 -4.68
C ALA A 28 8.89 2.47 -5.33
N LYS A 29 9.88 2.31 -6.22
CA LYS A 29 10.11 1.04 -6.91
C LYS A 29 10.26 -0.03 -5.84
N CYS A 30 9.25 -0.86 -5.70
CA CYS A 30 9.16 -1.89 -4.69
C CYS A 30 9.66 -3.23 -5.22
N VAL A 31 9.97 -3.31 -6.53
CA VAL A 31 10.58 -4.49 -7.12
C VAL A 31 11.77 -4.10 -7.99
N SER A 32 12.94 -4.63 -7.66
CA SER A 32 14.12 -4.61 -8.50
C SER A 32 14.25 -5.96 -9.19
N LEU A 33 14.51 -5.99 -10.49
CA LEU A 33 14.71 -7.25 -11.22
C LEU A 33 16.09 -7.21 -11.86
N ASP A 34 16.87 -8.22 -11.53
CA ASP A 34 18.17 -8.49 -12.14
C ASP A 34 18.05 -9.72 -13.04
N PHE A 35 18.58 -9.60 -14.26
CA PHE A 35 18.54 -10.68 -15.23
C PHE A 35 19.93 -11.28 -15.29
N GLN A 36 20.04 -12.55 -14.94
CA GLN A 36 21.30 -13.28 -15.12
C GLN A 36 21.42 -13.62 -16.61
N ASN A 37 21.80 -12.64 -17.43
CA ASN A 37 22.00 -12.82 -18.85
C ASN A 37 23.47 -12.58 -19.24
N PRO A 38 24.17 -13.57 -19.83
CA PRO A 38 25.56 -13.40 -20.24
C PRO A 38 25.75 -12.46 -21.44
N ASN A 39 24.70 -12.11 -22.20
CA ASN A 39 24.83 -11.36 -23.45
C ASN A 39 24.40 -9.89 -23.33
N ARG A 40 25.37 -8.99 -23.10
CA ARG A 40 25.14 -7.52 -22.99
C ARG A 40 24.45 -6.88 -24.20
N ASN A 41 24.50 -7.48 -25.38
CA ASN A 41 23.84 -6.91 -26.57
C ASN A 41 22.31 -7.01 -26.52
N LEU A 42 21.77 -7.88 -25.67
CA LEU A 42 20.33 -8.04 -25.49
C LEU A 42 19.68 -6.93 -24.68
N ASP A 43 20.45 -6.15 -23.91
CA ASP A 43 19.92 -5.12 -23.01
C ASP A 43 18.97 -4.15 -23.71
N LYS A 44 19.27 -3.77 -24.96
CA LYS A 44 18.41 -2.86 -25.73
C LYS A 44 17.04 -3.45 -26.04
N VAL A 45 16.99 -4.75 -26.34
CA VAL A 45 15.77 -5.48 -26.69
C VAL A 45 14.98 -5.86 -25.44
N LEU A 46 15.67 -6.22 -24.35
CA LEU A 46 15.06 -6.64 -23.10
C LEU A 46 14.62 -5.47 -22.23
N LYS A 47 15.18 -4.27 -22.36
CA LYS A 47 14.80 -3.10 -21.55
C LYS A 47 13.29 -2.79 -21.56
N PRO A 48 12.58 -2.73 -22.71
CA PRO A 48 11.13 -2.53 -22.71
C PRO A 48 10.37 -3.73 -22.10
N TYR A 49 10.88 -4.95 -22.27
CA TYR A 49 10.32 -6.15 -21.65
C TYR A 49 10.43 -6.11 -20.12
N HIS A 50 11.63 -5.84 -19.61
CA HIS A 50 11.92 -5.65 -18.19
C HIS A 50 10.98 -4.62 -17.58
N LYS A 51 10.80 -3.46 -18.23
CA LYS A 51 9.89 -2.43 -17.73
C LYS A 51 8.47 -2.97 -17.53
N LYS A 52 7.90 -3.64 -18.54
CA LYS A 52 6.54 -4.21 -18.48
C LYS A 52 6.43 -5.33 -17.44
N MET A 53 7.43 -6.20 -17.37
CA MET A 53 7.50 -7.30 -16.42
C MET A 53 7.52 -6.77 -14.98
N ARG A 54 8.39 -5.78 -14.70
CA ARG A 54 8.45 -5.12 -13.39
C ARG A 54 7.13 -4.46 -13.03
N GLU A 55 6.55 -3.66 -13.93
CA GLU A 55 5.26 -2.99 -13.65
C GLU A 55 4.15 -3.99 -13.30
N ARG A 56 4.13 -5.15 -13.98
CA ARG A 56 3.17 -6.22 -13.67
C ARG A 56 3.43 -6.88 -12.31
N ILE A 57 4.70 -7.16 -11.99
CA ILE A 57 5.08 -7.76 -10.71
C ILE A 57 4.85 -6.79 -9.55
N GLU A 58 5.20 -5.51 -9.71
CA GLU A 58 4.95 -4.45 -8.72
C GLU A 58 3.45 -4.30 -8.44
N ALA A 59 2.60 -4.36 -9.46
CA ALA A 59 1.15 -4.27 -9.29
C ALA A 59 0.59 -5.39 -8.41
N GLU A 60 1.02 -6.64 -8.60
CA GLU A 60 0.58 -7.76 -7.76
C GLU A 60 1.25 -7.75 -6.38
N TRP A 61 2.53 -7.34 -6.29
CA TRP A 61 3.23 -7.20 -5.02
C TRP A 61 2.55 -6.19 -4.10
N LEU A 62 2.15 -5.03 -4.62
CA LEU A 62 1.47 -3.98 -3.84
C LEU A 62 0.11 -4.43 -3.28
N LEU A 63 -0.53 -5.45 -3.85
CA LEU A 63 -1.78 -6.01 -3.32
C LEU A 63 -1.56 -6.88 -2.08
N ILE A 64 -0.35 -7.43 -1.91
CA ILE A 64 -0.02 -8.37 -0.83
C ILE A 64 1.16 -7.89 0.05
N ASP A 65 1.69 -6.69 -0.20
CA ASP A 65 2.84 -6.14 0.51
C ASP A 65 2.56 -6.12 2.04
N PRO A 66 3.43 -6.75 2.85
CA PRO A 66 3.26 -6.82 4.29
C PRO A 66 3.47 -5.49 5.03
N HIS A 67 4.00 -4.45 4.36
CA HIS A 67 4.44 -3.18 4.95
C HIS A 67 5.41 -3.36 6.14
N CYS A 68 6.42 -4.23 6.01
CA CYS A 68 7.41 -4.51 7.04
C CYS A 68 8.76 -3.82 6.80
N GLY A 69 8.97 -3.16 5.65
CA GLY A 69 10.23 -2.49 5.31
C GLY A 69 11.40 -3.42 4.99
N GLN A 70 11.16 -4.72 4.82
CA GLN A 70 12.19 -5.71 4.51
C GLN A 70 12.37 -5.89 2.99
N THR A 71 13.54 -6.38 2.60
CA THR A 71 13.85 -6.78 1.21
C THR A 71 13.97 -8.29 1.13
N ILE A 72 13.25 -8.88 0.18
CA ILE A 72 13.19 -10.32 -0.04
C ILE A 72 13.66 -10.62 -1.46
N GLN A 73 14.67 -11.47 -1.60
CA GLN A 73 15.17 -11.90 -2.90
C GLN A 73 14.53 -13.24 -3.31
N VAL A 74 14.07 -13.33 -4.56
CA VAL A 74 13.50 -14.56 -5.12
C VAL A 74 14.05 -14.78 -6.53
N GLU A 75 14.50 -16.00 -6.79
CA GLU A 75 14.90 -16.46 -8.11
C GLU A 75 13.75 -17.18 -8.81
N PHE A 76 13.52 -16.84 -10.08
CA PHE A 76 12.53 -17.49 -10.93
C PHE A 76 12.97 -17.51 -12.39
N LEU A 77 12.36 -18.41 -13.16
CA LEU A 77 12.55 -18.56 -14.59
C LEU A 77 11.32 -18.02 -15.32
N VAL A 78 11.56 -17.27 -16.38
CA VAL A 78 10.51 -16.86 -17.32
C VAL A 78 10.74 -17.61 -18.62
N LEU A 79 9.83 -18.52 -18.96
CA LEU A 79 9.91 -19.31 -20.18
C LEU A 79 9.71 -18.42 -21.42
N SER A 80 10.20 -18.85 -22.58
CA SER A 80 10.01 -18.17 -23.88
C SER A 80 8.57 -17.68 -24.13
N HIS A 81 7.57 -18.47 -23.72
CA HIS A 81 6.14 -18.14 -23.85
C HIS A 81 5.55 -17.36 -22.65
N GLY A 82 6.39 -16.74 -21.82
CA GLY A 82 5.99 -15.85 -20.72
C GLY A 82 5.56 -16.53 -19.42
N LYS A 83 5.53 -17.87 -19.33
CA LYS A 83 5.17 -18.55 -18.08
C LYS A 83 6.27 -18.42 -17.04
N ILE A 84 5.87 -18.17 -15.80
CA ILE A 84 6.80 -18.12 -14.66
C ILE A 84 6.95 -19.53 -14.05
N VAL A 85 8.19 -19.94 -13.80
CA VAL A 85 8.54 -21.16 -13.07
C VAL A 85 9.44 -20.78 -11.89
N ILE A 86 9.10 -21.24 -10.69
CA ILE A 86 9.85 -20.94 -9.47
C ILE A 86 10.53 -22.24 -9.03
N PRO A 87 11.81 -22.45 -9.35
CA PRO A 87 12.46 -23.77 -9.25
C PRO A 87 12.57 -24.30 -7.81
N LYS A 88 12.50 -23.42 -6.82
CA LYS A 88 12.68 -23.75 -5.39
C LYS A 88 11.45 -23.49 -4.54
N ALA A 89 10.26 -23.35 -5.13
CA ALA A 89 9.05 -23.00 -4.39
C ALA A 89 8.75 -23.94 -3.21
N GLU A 90 9.14 -25.21 -3.34
CA GLU A 90 8.96 -26.25 -2.31
C GLU A 90 10.07 -26.24 -1.25
N GLU A 91 11.28 -25.79 -1.59
CA GLU A 91 12.37 -25.62 -0.62
C GLU A 91 12.06 -24.47 0.36
N TYR A 92 11.36 -23.45 -0.14
CA TYR A 92 10.79 -22.42 0.72
C TYR A 92 9.65 -22.93 1.60
N ALA A 93 9.16 -24.17 1.44
CA ALA A 93 7.98 -24.69 2.14
C ALA A 93 8.30 -25.48 3.44
N VAL A 94 9.57 -25.57 3.85
CA VAL A 94 10.02 -26.55 4.87
C VAL A 94 10.56 -25.90 6.17
N SER A 95 10.70 -24.58 6.30
CA SER A 95 11.17 -23.98 7.57
C SER A 95 10.02 -23.58 8.49
N GLU A 96 10.07 -23.97 9.75
CA GLU A 96 9.10 -23.57 10.79
C GLU A 96 9.35 -22.15 11.36
N ASP A 97 10.34 -21.42 10.83
CA ASP A 97 10.71 -20.09 11.32
C ASP A 97 9.66 -19.02 10.96
N GLU A 98 9.43 -18.05 11.84
CA GLU A 98 8.47 -16.94 11.62
C GLU A 98 8.76 -16.11 10.34
N ASP A 99 10.01 -16.11 9.87
CA ASP A 99 10.42 -15.46 8.60
C ASP A 99 9.93 -16.21 7.35
N TYR A 100 9.38 -17.42 7.51
CA TYR A 100 8.86 -18.25 6.44
C TYR A 100 7.72 -17.56 5.68
N ASP A 101 6.75 -17.01 6.41
CA ASP A 101 5.53 -16.43 5.83
C ASP A 101 5.87 -15.26 4.90
N LEU A 102 6.87 -14.47 5.27
CA LEU A 102 7.38 -13.36 4.46
C LEU A 102 7.99 -13.83 3.14
N ARG A 103 8.83 -14.88 3.18
CA ARG A 103 9.51 -15.41 1.97
C ARG A 103 8.52 -15.99 0.97
N LEU A 104 7.34 -16.41 1.42
CA LEU A 104 6.29 -16.94 0.56
C LEU A 104 5.46 -15.84 -0.14
N LEU A 105 5.51 -14.59 0.33
CA LEU A 105 4.71 -13.50 -0.27
C LEU A 105 5.15 -13.21 -1.70
N PRO A 106 6.45 -12.99 -2.03
CA PRO A 106 6.83 -12.74 -3.42
C PRO A 106 6.50 -13.93 -4.34
N VAL A 107 6.64 -15.17 -3.83
CA VAL A 107 6.23 -16.39 -4.55
C VAL A 107 4.74 -16.37 -4.85
N THR A 108 3.92 -15.92 -3.90
CA THR A 108 2.47 -15.77 -4.06
C THR A 108 2.12 -14.72 -5.10
N ALA A 109 2.76 -13.53 -5.08
CA ALA A 109 2.59 -12.52 -6.12
C ALA A 109 2.96 -13.06 -7.50
N LEU A 110 4.10 -13.73 -7.63
CA LEU A 110 4.55 -14.31 -8.89
C LEU A 110 3.58 -15.39 -9.41
N ARG A 111 3.03 -16.23 -8.53
CA ARG A 111 2.00 -17.23 -8.90
C ARG A 111 0.70 -16.59 -9.36
N ALA A 112 0.29 -15.46 -8.78
CA ALA A 112 -0.93 -14.75 -9.19
C ALA A 112 -0.84 -14.19 -10.61
N ILE A 113 0.36 -13.82 -11.08
CA ILE A 113 0.59 -13.31 -12.44
C ILE A 113 0.35 -14.40 -13.49
N ASN A 114 0.76 -15.64 -13.20
CA ASN A 114 0.72 -16.85 -14.05
C ASN A 114 1.49 -16.73 -15.39
N TYR A 115 1.22 -15.68 -16.17
CA TYR A 115 1.88 -15.35 -17.43
C TYR A 115 2.32 -13.88 -17.46
N LEU A 116 3.58 -13.69 -17.83
CA LEU A 116 4.15 -12.41 -18.24
C LEU A 116 3.99 -12.23 -19.75
N PRO A 117 4.28 -11.03 -20.29
CA PRO A 117 4.44 -10.87 -21.73
C PRO A 117 5.39 -11.92 -22.30
N GLU A 118 5.15 -12.37 -23.53
CA GLU A 118 6.05 -13.29 -24.22
C GLU A 118 7.43 -12.64 -24.43
N LEU A 119 8.48 -13.46 -24.35
CA LEU A 119 9.82 -12.99 -24.62
C LEU A 119 9.96 -12.64 -26.12
N PRO A 120 10.83 -11.67 -26.49
CA PRO A 120 11.11 -11.37 -27.89
C PRO A 120 11.50 -12.64 -28.67
N THR A 121 11.06 -12.75 -29.92
CA THR A 121 11.31 -13.95 -30.74
C THR A 121 12.80 -14.29 -30.81
N GLY A 122 13.13 -15.57 -30.60
CA GLY A 122 14.51 -16.07 -30.60
C GLY A 122 15.24 -15.91 -29.26
N GLN A 123 14.53 -15.57 -28.19
CA GLN A 123 15.06 -15.62 -26.83
C GLN A 123 14.78 -16.96 -26.16
N ASP A 124 15.81 -17.48 -25.51
CA ASP A 124 15.71 -18.63 -24.62
C ASP A 124 15.05 -18.22 -23.29
N ASP A 125 14.81 -19.21 -22.44
CA ASP A 125 14.28 -19.00 -21.10
C ASP A 125 15.20 -18.08 -20.27
N LEU A 126 14.59 -17.23 -19.46
CA LEU A 126 15.27 -16.14 -18.79
C LEU A 126 15.29 -16.36 -17.28
N ALA A 127 16.49 -16.50 -16.71
CA ALA A 127 16.70 -16.52 -15.27
C ALA A 127 16.67 -15.10 -14.70
N VAL A 128 15.80 -14.89 -13.71
CA VAL A 128 15.54 -13.59 -13.09
C VAL A 128 15.70 -13.72 -11.59
N THR A 129 16.44 -12.79 -11.01
CA THR A 129 16.51 -12.57 -9.57
C THR A 129 15.71 -11.30 -9.27
N GLY A 130 14.60 -11.43 -8.56
CA GLY A 130 13.77 -10.30 -8.13
C GLY A 130 14.02 -9.95 -6.67
N GLU A 131 14.31 -8.68 -6.38
CA GLU A 131 14.31 -8.12 -5.03
C GLU A 131 12.99 -7.40 -4.78
N PHE A 132 12.22 -7.88 -3.81
CA PHE A 132 10.93 -7.34 -3.40
C PHE A 132 11.14 -6.54 -2.12
N ILE A 133 10.99 -5.23 -2.23
CA ILE A 133 11.13 -4.27 -1.14
C ILE A 133 9.72 -3.99 -0.62
N SER A 134 9.46 -4.44 0.59
CA SER A 134 8.25 -4.10 1.32
C SER A 134 8.29 -2.63 1.74
N LEU A 135 7.16 -1.94 1.60
CA LEU A 135 7.03 -0.58 2.12
C LEU A 135 7.27 -0.56 3.64
N PRO A 136 7.81 0.53 4.21
CA PRO A 136 7.89 0.64 5.65
C PRO A 136 6.48 0.62 6.27
N PRO A 137 6.36 0.23 7.55
CA PRO A 137 5.11 0.41 8.28
C PRO A 137 4.63 1.86 8.13
N PRO A 138 3.33 2.10 7.90
CA PRO A 138 2.81 3.45 7.78
C PRO A 138 3.18 4.23 9.06
N HIS A 139 3.70 5.45 8.95
CA HIS A 139 4.05 6.21 10.15
C HIS A 139 2.87 6.28 11.11
N GLN A 140 3.13 6.09 12.41
CA GLN A 140 2.13 6.39 13.44
C GLN A 140 1.64 7.81 13.16
N ALA A 141 0.36 7.96 12.86
CA ALA A 141 -0.27 9.27 12.92
C ALA A 141 -0.04 9.73 14.36
N ASN A 142 0.90 10.65 14.55
CA ASN A 142 1.25 11.18 15.85
C ASN A 142 -0.04 11.79 16.43
N ASN A 143 -0.77 11.00 17.22
CA ASN A 143 -1.65 11.50 18.26
C ASN A 143 -0.75 11.99 19.40
N GLN A 144 0.23 12.84 19.07
CA GLN A 144 0.76 13.79 20.04
C GLN A 144 -0.39 14.74 20.33
N ASN A 145 -1.26 14.30 21.24
CA ASN A 145 -2.12 15.18 21.98
C ASN A 145 -1.17 16.21 22.59
N SER A 146 -1.16 17.39 22.00
CA SER A 146 -0.43 18.56 22.45
C SER A 146 -1.02 19.01 23.78
N ASN A 147 -0.76 18.25 24.84
CA ASN A 147 -1.00 18.65 26.22
C ASN A 147 0.24 19.27 26.87
N ASP A 148 1.35 19.42 26.11
CA ASP A 148 2.42 20.35 26.45
C ASP A 148 2.02 21.80 26.15
N GLN A 149 0.93 22.26 26.77
CA GLN A 149 0.71 23.68 27.07
C GLN A 149 0.95 23.92 28.55
N ASN A 150 2.16 23.62 29.03
CA ASN A 150 2.64 24.23 30.26
C ASN A 150 4.16 24.34 30.25
N GLY A 151 4.67 25.26 29.43
CA GLY A 151 6.11 25.53 29.35
C GLY A 151 6.37 26.83 28.61
N ASN A 152 6.74 27.86 29.37
CA ASN A 152 7.04 29.21 28.91
C ASN A 152 7.90 29.29 27.64
N GLY A 153 7.40 30.03 26.66
CA GLY A 153 8.16 31.00 25.87
C GLY A 153 9.30 30.47 25.00
N GLN A 154 9.01 30.16 23.74
CA GLN A 154 9.97 30.37 22.66
C GLN A 154 9.26 30.89 21.40
N LYS A 155 9.80 32.00 20.88
CA LYS A 155 9.35 32.71 19.69
C LYS A 155 9.43 31.79 18.47
N SER A 156 8.27 31.41 17.93
CA SER A 156 8.17 30.67 16.67
C SER A 156 8.49 31.59 15.48
N ASP A 157 9.63 31.35 14.83
CA ASP A 157 10.02 32.02 13.60
C ASP A 157 9.00 31.81 12.46
N GLY A 158 8.50 32.92 11.92
CA GLY A 158 7.39 33.02 10.96
C GLY A 158 7.67 32.53 9.53
N GLN A 159 8.66 31.67 9.31
CA GLN A 159 9.06 31.23 7.96
C GLN A 159 8.34 29.96 7.49
N THR A 160 7.97 29.05 8.38
CA THR A 160 7.36 27.76 8.00
C THR A 160 5.86 27.90 7.64
N ARG A 161 5.15 28.88 8.22
CA ARG A 161 3.73 29.13 7.91
C ARG A 161 3.48 29.77 6.54
N ARG A 162 4.51 30.33 5.87
CA ARG A 162 4.35 30.92 4.53
C ARG A 162 4.34 29.87 3.42
N ARG A 163 5.01 28.72 3.60
CA ARG A 163 5.06 27.68 2.55
C ARG A 163 3.78 26.85 2.44
N ILE A 164 3.06 26.63 3.54
CA ILE A 164 1.80 25.86 3.52
C ILE A 164 0.65 26.65 2.88
N LYS A 165 0.63 27.98 3.02
CA LYS A 165 -0.40 28.82 2.41
C LYS A 165 -0.31 28.91 0.88
N SER A 166 0.90 28.82 0.31
CA SER A 166 1.09 28.89 -1.14
C SER A 166 0.64 27.63 -1.86
N THR A 167 0.79 26.44 -1.27
CA THR A 167 0.33 25.18 -1.89
C THR A 167 -1.20 25.04 -1.83
N LEU A 168 -1.84 25.53 -0.77
CA LEU A 168 -3.31 25.51 -0.65
C LEU A 168 -3.99 26.46 -1.66
N LEU A 169 -3.32 27.56 -2.02
CA LEU A 169 -3.83 28.55 -2.98
C LEU A 169 -3.83 28.03 -4.43
N ILE A 170 -2.89 27.14 -4.79
CA ILE A 170 -2.85 26.51 -6.12
C ILE A 170 -4.00 25.51 -6.30
N LEU A 171 -4.40 24.81 -5.24
CA LEU A 171 -5.57 23.93 -5.24
C LEU A 171 -6.91 24.68 -5.37
N ALA A 172 -7.02 25.88 -4.77
CA ALA A 172 -8.21 26.73 -4.92
C ALA A 172 -8.33 27.36 -6.33
N ALA A 173 -7.21 27.66 -6.99
CA ALA A 173 -7.22 28.22 -8.34
C ALA A 173 -7.69 27.21 -9.41
N LEU A 174 -7.43 25.90 -9.23
CA LEU A 174 -7.96 24.86 -10.13
C LEU A 174 -9.49 24.68 -9.99
N ALA A 175 -10.08 24.98 -8.84
CA ALA A 175 -11.52 24.90 -8.63
C ALA A 175 -12.31 26.03 -9.32
N ALA A 176 -11.65 27.15 -9.65
CA ALA A 176 -12.29 28.31 -10.28
C ALA A 176 -12.43 28.19 -11.81
N ALA A 177 -11.68 27.30 -12.47
CA ALA A 177 -11.65 27.19 -13.94
C ALA A 177 -12.55 26.09 -14.53
N GLY A 178 -13.13 25.21 -13.71
CA GLY A 178 -14.00 24.13 -14.16
C GLY A 178 -15.12 23.87 -13.16
N GLY A 179 -16.29 24.44 -13.41
CA GLY A 179 -17.44 24.41 -12.52
C GLY A 179 -17.89 23.00 -12.11
N MET A 180 -17.40 22.54 -10.95
CA MET A 180 -17.99 21.46 -10.17
C MET A 180 -18.00 21.83 -8.68
N ILE A 181 -18.79 22.84 -8.33
CA ILE A 181 -19.21 23.09 -6.94
C ILE A 181 -20.52 22.34 -6.70
N VAL A 182 -20.46 21.02 -6.52
CA VAL A 182 -21.54 20.23 -5.89
C VAL A 182 -20.99 19.21 -4.87
N GLY A 183 -19.68 18.99 -4.78
CA GLY A 183 -19.12 17.93 -3.92
C GLY A 183 -18.38 18.38 -2.64
N LEU A 184 -18.23 19.68 -2.36
CA LEU A 184 -17.30 20.11 -1.28
C LEU A 184 -17.96 20.49 0.05
N VAL A 185 -19.29 20.54 0.13
CA VAL A 185 -20.02 20.80 1.39
C VAL A 185 -20.45 19.49 2.11
N ALA A 186 -20.41 18.35 1.41
CA ALA A 186 -20.77 17.04 1.99
C ALA A 186 -19.61 16.30 2.70
N LEU A 187 -18.38 16.82 2.65
CA LEU A 187 -17.23 16.20 3.34
C LEU A 187 -16.94 16.82 4.72
N ASN A 188 -17.69 17.85 5.14
CA ASN A 188 -17.42 18.55 6.40
C ASN A 188 -18.31 18.12 7.58
N ASN A 189 -19.19 17.12 7.38
CA ASN A 189 -20.18 16.71 8.39
C ASN A 189 -19.94 15.31 9.00
N SER A 190 -18.75 14.72 8.87
CA SER A 190 -18.47 13.37 9.40
C SER A 190 -17.18 13.25 10.21
N MET A 191 -16.84 14.27 11.01
CA MET A 191 -15.80 14.18 12.04
C MET A 191 -16.22 14.94 13.30
N ASN A 192 -17.37 14.59 13.87
CA ASN A 192 -17.79 15.10 15.18
C ASN A 192 -18.50 14.03 16.02
N SER A 193 -18.16 12.75 15.82
CA SER A 193 -18.42 11.71 16.81
C SER A 193 -17.19 11.58 17.71
N SER A 194 -17.12 12.46 18.71
CA SER A 194 -16.24 12.32 19.86
C SER A 194 -16.70 11.11 20.70
N SER A 195 -16.54 9.90 20.17
CA SER A 195 -16.45 8.72 21.03
C SER A 195 -15.01 8.64 21.50
N SER A 196 -14.72 9.38 22.58
CA SER A 196 -13.49 9.20 23.35
C SER A 196 -13.63 7.90 24.13
N GLY A 197 -13.48 6.77 23.45
CA GLY A 197 -13.11 5.53 24.13
C GLY A 197 -11.73 5.75 24.72
N ASN A 198 -11.58 5.53 26.03
CA ASN A 198 -10.27 5.50 26.69
C ASN A 198 -9.49 4.30 26.13
N THR A 199 -8.90 4.48 24.95
CA THR A 199 -8.03 3.47 24.34
C THR A 199 -6.62 3.63 24.88
N ASN A 200 -5.91 2.52 25.00
CA ASN A 200 -4.52 2.53 25.45
C ASN A 200 -3.69 3.39 24.47
N PRO A 201 -3.01 4.46 24.91
CA PRO A 201 -2.16 5.26 24.03
C PRO A 201 -0.95 4.47 23.53
N ASP A 202 -0.55 3.40 24.22
CA ASP A 202 0.51 2.51 23.74
C ASP A 202 -0.02 1.68 22.57
N ILE A 203 0.45 2.03 21.39
CA ILE A 203 0.12 1.39 20.13
C ILE A 203 1.34 0.67 19.56
N GLU A 204 1.09 -0.44 18.90
CA GLU A 204 2.12 -1.18 18.17
C GLU A 204 1.59 -1.59 16.79
N TRP A 205 2.51 -1.62 15.83
CA TRP A 205 2.24 -2.18 14.52
C TRP A 205 2.42 -3.68 14.62
N VAL A 206 1.36 -4.43 14.33
CA VAL A 206 1.50 -5.87 14.15
C VAL A 206 2.10 -6.06 12.77
N ASN A 207 3.40 -6.34 12.75
CA ASN A 207 4.08 -6.75 11.53
C ASN A 207 3.49 -8.07 11.01
N TYR A 208 3.57 -8.22 9.70
CA TYR A 208 3.27 -9.42 8.93
C TYR A 208 1.80 -9.65 8.58
N PRO A 209 1.53 -10.15 7.35
CA PRO A 209 0.40 -11.01 7.15
C PRO A 209 0.61 -12.22 8.03
N HIS A 210 -0.10 -12.26 9.15
CA HIS A 210 -0.21 -13.48 9.93
C HIS A 210 -1.48 -14.18 9.53
N ARG A 211 -1.43 -15.50 9.67
CA ARG A 211 -2.60 -16.32 9.49
C ARG A 211 -3.55 -16.08 10.65
N ARG A 212 -4.76 -15.59 10.38
CA ARG A 212 -5.81 -15.50 11.40
C ARG A 212 -6.02 -16.89 12.00
N ALA A 213 -5.90 -17.00 13.32
CA ALA A 213 -6.06 -18.28 14.02
C ALA A 213 -7.46 -18.91 13.81
N ILE A 214 -8.48 -18.09 13.52
CA ILE A 214 -9.87 -18.55 13.41
C ILE A 214 -10.21 -19.20 12.06
N ASP A 215 -9.73 -18.65 10.95
CA ASP A 215 -10.11 -19.07 9.59
C ASP A 215 -8.92 -19.36 8.69
N GLY A 216 -7.70 -19.16 9.18
CA GLY A 216 -6.50 -19.38 8.42
C GLY A 216 -6.26 -18.35 7.31
N ALA A 217 -7.00 -17.25 7.28
CA ALA A 217 -6.86 -16.23 6.24
C ALA A 217 -5.71 -15.26 6.55
N TRP A 218 -5.04 -14.79 5.51
CA TRP A 218 -4.00 -13.79 5.63
C TRP A 218 -4.58 -12.42 5.96
N VAL A 219 -4.00 -11.73 6.95
CA VAL A 219 -4.41 -10.37 7.34
C VAL A 219 -3.24 -9.42 7.24
N GLN A 220 -3.33 -8.45 6.34
CA GLN A 220 -2.35 -7.36 6.22
C GLN A 220 -2.03 -6.74 7.58
N GLY A 221 -0.78 -6.31 7.77
CA GLY A 221 -0.34 -5.64 8.99
C GLY A 221 -1.29 -4.50 9.40
N TYR A 222 -1.47 -4.32 10.70
CA TYR A 222 -2.39 -3.33 11.24
C TYR A 222 -1.92 -2.76 12.57
N TRP A 223 -2.41 -1.55 12.87
CA TRP A 223 -2.22 -0.91 14.15
C TRP A 223 -3.14 -1.50 15.21
N ARG A 224 -2.57 -1.89 16.35
CA ARG A 224 -3.30 -2.29 17.55
C ARG A 224 -2.81 -1.58 18.78
N THR A 225 -3.61 -1.61 19.84
CA THR A 225 -3.18 -1.29 21.20
C THR A 225 -2.28 -2.40 21.73
N LYS A 226 -1.23 -2.01 22.45
CA LYS A 226 -0.33 -2.95 23.12
C LYS A 226 -1.06 -3.68 24.24
N ALA A 227 -0.80 -4.97 24.37
CA ALA A 227 -1.39 -5.78 25.44
C ALA A 227 -0.94 -5.27 26.82
N ASN A 228 -1.90 -4.95 27.70
CA ASN A 228 -1.64 -4.46 29.06
C ASN A 228 -2.40 -5.25 30.14
N GLY A 229 -2.89 -6.45 29.81
CA GLY A 229 -3.66 -7.30 30.73
C GLY A 229 -5.13 -6.93 30.85
N THR A 230 -5.61 -5.90 30.16
CA THR A 230 -7.03 -5.58 30.08
C THR A 230 -7.53 -5.60 28.63
N LEU A 231 -8.84 -5.79 28.45
CA LEU A 231 -9.48 -5.69 27.14
C LEU A 231 -10.19 -4.35 26.95
N ILE A 232 -10.50 -3.62 28.02
CA ILE A 232 -11.43 -2.49 27.98
C ILE A 232 -10.97 -1.34 27.08
N ASP A 233 -9.66 -1.16 26.97
CA ASP A 233 -8.99 -0.07 26.28
C ASP A 233 -8.40 -0.48 24.93
N ASN A 234 -8.70 -1.70 24.46
CA ASN A 234 -8.24 -2.16 23.16
C ASN A 234 -9.09 -1.60 22.02
N PHE A 235 -8.47 -1.29 20.86
CA PHE A 235 -9.19 -0.83 19.67
C PHE A 235 -10.27 -1.81 19.18
N SER A 236 -10.05 -3.11 19.41
CA SER A 236 -10.98 -4.16 19.01
C SER A 236 -12.20 -4.26 19.94
N THR A 237 -12.23 -3.59 21.08
CA THR A 237 -13.28 -3.74 22.09
C THR A 237 -14.50 -2.89 21.77
N GLN A 238 -15.69 -3.48 21.95
CA GLN A 238 -16.95 -2.84 21.64
C GLN A 238 -17.10 -1.51 22.41
N GLY A 239 -17.37 -0.43 21.67
CA GLY A 239 -17.45 0.94 22.19
C GLY A 239 -16.23 1.80 21.84
N ASN A 240 -15.07 1.19 21.59
CA ASN A 240 -13.88 1.90 21.12
C ASN A 240 -13.90 2.06 19.59
N ILE A 241 -13.22 3.09 19.09
CA ILE A 241 -13.01 3.33 17.66
C ILE A 241 -11.51 3.24 17.39
N ASN A 242 -11.12 2.42 16.41
CA ASN A 242 -9.74 2.39 15.95
C ASN A 242 -9.42 3.70 15.21
N PRO A 243 -8.49 4.54 15.69
CA PRO A 243 -8.21 5.85 15.09
C PRO A 243 -7.59 5.75 13.68
N PHE A 244 -6.99 4.61 13.33
CA PHE A 244 -6.35 4.39 12.04
C PHE A 244 -7.32 3.95 10.94
N THR A 245 -8.43 3.33 11.31
CA THR A 245 -9.43 2.82 10.34
C THR A 245 -10.80 3.47 10.46
N GLY A 246 -11.06 4.18 11.55
CA GLY A 246 -12.38 4.72 11.89
C GLY A 246 -13.42 3.64 12.21
N LYS A 247 -13.04 2.36 12.27
CA LYS A 247 -13.95 1.25 12.50
C LYS A 247 -14.18 1.04 14.00
N PRO A 248 -15.43 0.76 14.42
CA PRO A 248 -15.73 0.42 15.81
C PRO A 248 -15.19 -0.98 16.16
N GLY A 249 -14.79 -1.17 17.41
CA GLY A 249 -14.46 -2.48 17.96
C GLY A 249 -15.67 -3.40 18.05
N TRP A 250 -15.43 -4.71 18.00
CA TRP A 250 -16.45 -5.76 17.94
C TRP A 250 -16.30 -6.84 19.03
N VAL A 251 -15.17 -6.85 19.76
CA VAL A 251 -14.90 -7.80 20.84
C VAL A 251 -15.72 -7.42 22.07
N ARG A 252 -16.53 -8.35 22.57
CA ARG A 252 -17.29 -8.19 23.81
C ARG A 252 -16.40 -8.51 25.00
N MET A 253 -16.54 -7.73 26.06
CA MET A 253 -15.94 -8.07 27.35
C MET A 253 -16.64 -9.32 27.91
N PRO A 254 -15.90 -10.24 28.55
CA PRO A 254 -16.46 -11.41 29.20
C PRO A 254 -17.42 -11.05 30.34
#